data_AF-A0A951GTV2-F1
#
_entry.id   AF-A0A951GTV2-F1
#
_cell.length_a   1.000
_cell.length_b   1.000
_cell.length_c   1.000
_cell.angle_alpha   90.00
_cell.angle_beta   90.00
_cell.angle_gamma   90.00
#
_symmetry.space_group_name_H-M   'P 1'
#
loop_
_entity.id
_entity.type
_entity.pdbx_description
1 polymer ?
#
loop_
_entity_poly.entity_id
_entity_poly.type
_entity_poly.pdbx_seq_one_letter_code
_entity_poly.pdbx_strand_id
1 'polypeptide(L)'
;MVVADFSLDPGNDSGRRVIHVYFGSNRRYIDNEPNAEPEIPALAFEARGFHSLITDRQRNSYDDRVSAIEVQFDRDVPLPGLAEAVVLPSVLLDDPAIKAKFAEWGAQPLPYDLVARFKPVEYVSQIRTLIRDYLIGKGYLD
;
A
#
# COMPACT_ATOMS: atom_id res chain seq x y z
N MET A 1 -16.08 12.62 18.14
CA MET A 1 -15.26 11.86 17.18
C MET A 1 -14.18 12.78 16.66
N VAL A 2 -12.94 12.54 17.06
CA VAL A 2 -11.73 13.26 16.67
C VAL A 2 -10.78 12.28 15.97
N VAL A 3 -9.80 12.76 15.20
CA VAL A 3 -8.84 11.89 14.47
C VAL A 3 -8.10 10.93 15.41
N ALA A 4 -7.84 11.36 16.64
CA ALA A 4 -7.22 10.52 17.67
C ALA A 4 -8.03 9.24 17.97
N ASP A 5 -9.35 9.26 17.79
CA ASP A 5 -10.22 8.10 18.03
C ASP A 5 -10.00 6.97 17.00
N PHE A 6 -9.33 7.26 15.88
CA PHE A 6 -8.99 6.30 14.82
C PHE A 6 -7.51 5.93 14.78
N SER A 7 -6.71 6.47 15.71
CA SER A 7 -5.29 6.16 15.78
C SER A 7 -5.08 4.73 16.26
N LEU A 8 -4.19 4.02 15.59
CA LEU A 8 -3.76 2.69 16.00
C LEU A 8 -2.63 2.80 17.03
N ASP A 9 -2.54 1.84 17.96
CA ASP A 9 -1.40 1.79 18.87
C ASP A 9 -0.10 1.76 18.05
N PRO A 10 0.92 2.56 18.42
CA PRO A 10 2.20 2.59 17.72
C PRO A 10 2.90 1.25 17.92
N GLY A 11 2.78 0.37 16.93
CA GLY A 11 3.34 -0.97 16.96
C GLY A 11 3.03 -1.76 15.70
N ASN A 12 3.91 -2.70 15.37
CA ASN A 12 3.83 -3.49 14.13
C ASN A 12 2.55 -4.36 14.06
N ASP A 13 1.95 -4.67 15.21
CA ASP A 13 0.79 -5.55 15.27
C ASP A 13 -0.54 -4.85 14.99
N SER A 14 -0.63 -3.53 15.18
CA SER A 14 -1.90 -2.81 15.03
C SER A 14 -2.38 -2.82 13.59
N GLY A 15 -1.49 -2.59 12.62
CA GLY A 15 -1.81 -2.70 11.20
C GLY A 15 -2.21 -4.12 10.80
N ARG A 16 -1.53 -5.14 11.35
CA ARG A 16 -1.87 -6.55 11.12
C ARG A 16 -3.26 -6.91 11.63
N ARG A 17 -3.66 -6.40 12.80
CA ARG A 17 -5.02 -6.60 13.35
C ARG A 17 -6.09 -5.99 12.44
N VAL A 18 -5.85 -4.80 11.89
CA VAL A 18 -6.75 -4.18 10.92
C VAL A 18 -6.89 -5.05 9.67
N ILE A 19 -5.77 -5.47 9.07
CA ILE A 19 -5.80 -6.36 7.90
C ILE A 19 -6.56 -7.64 8.23
N HIS A 20 -6.27 -8.27 9.36
CA HIS A 20 -6.92 -9.52 9.76
C HIS A 20 -8.44 -9.38 9.93
N VAL A 21 -8.90 -8.37 10.68
CA VAL A 21 -10.34 -8.17 10.96
C VAL A 21 -11.10 -7.80 9.69
N TYR A 22 -10.60 -6.80 8.95
CA TYR A 22 -11.37 -6.20 7.86
C TYR A 22 -11.13 -6.83 6.49
N PHE A 23 -10.00 -7.51 6.27
CA PHE A 23 -9.65 -8.08 4.96
C PHE A 23 -9.33 -9.57 5.03
N GLY A 24 -8.97 -10.11 6.20
CA GLY A 24 -8.63 -11.52 6.39
C GLY A 24 -7.20 -11.89 5.98
N SER A 25 -6.67 -11.29 4.91
CA SER A 25 -5.29 -11.52 4.46
C SER A 25 -4.65 -10.28 3.83
N ASN A 26 -3.31 -10.27 3.75
CA ASN A 26 -2.56 -9.23 3.05
C ASN A 26 -2.95 -9.14 1.57
N ARG A 27 -3.26 -10.29 0.94
CA ARG A 27 -3.69 -10.35 -0.45
C ARG A 27 -5.00 -9.57 -0.66
N ARG A 28 -6.00 -9.85 0.17
CA ARG A 28 -7.30 -9.15 0.11
C ARG A 28 -7.18 -7.68 0.47
N TYR A 29 -6.27 -7.32 1.38
CA TYR A 29 -5.97 -5.91 1.67
C TYR A 29 -5.39 -5.17 0.46
N ILE A 30 -4.35 -5.72 -0.19
CA ILE A 30 -3.74 -5.12 -1.39
C ILE A 30 -4.73 -5.03 -2.56
N ASP A 31 -5.63 -6.01 -2.69
CA ASP A 31 -6.66 -6.02 -3.73
C ASP A 31 -7.89 -5.16 -3.38
N ASN A 32 -7.89 -4.54 -2.19
CA ASN A 32 -8.99 -3.73 -1.65
C ASN A 32 -10.34 -4.48 -1.60
N GLU A 33 -10.28 -5.72 -1.09
CA GLU A 33 -11.41 -6.65 -0.98
C GLU A 33 -11.79 -6.87 0.50
N PRO A 34 -12.48 -5.92 1.15
CA PRO A 34 -12.88 -6.06 2.54
C PRO A 34 -13.84 -7.25 2.74
N ASN A 35 -13.83 -7.81 3.94
CA ASN A 35 -14.78 -8.82 4.40
C ASN A 35 -16.18 -8.21 4.45
N ALA A 36 -17.18 -8.96 3.97
CA ALA A 36 -18.56 -8.49 3.98
C ALA A 36 -19.12 -8.33 5.40
N GLU A 37 -18.76 -9.26 6.30
CA GLU A 37 -19.27 -9.32 7.67
C GLU A 37 -18.13 -9.64 8.66
N PRO A 38 -17.28 -8.66 9.00
CA PRO A 38 -16.27 -8.85 10.03
C PRO A 38 -16.91 -8.99 11.42
N GLU A 39 -16.27 -9.76 12.29
CA GLU A 39 -16.70 -9.92 13.69
C GLU A 39 -16.37 -8.66 14.51
N ILE A 40 -17.27 -7.67 14.50
CA ILE A 40 -17.11 -6.42 15.23
C ILE A 40 -18.14 -6.33 16.36
N PRO A 41 -17.73 -6.10 17.62
CA PRO A 41 -18.64 -5.89 18.74
C PRO A 41 -19.71 -4.85 18.44
N ALA A 42 -20.93 -5.06 18.93
CA ALA A 42 -22.07 -4.18 18.63
C ALA A 42 -21.86 -2.73 19.08
N LEU A 43 -21.12 -2.53 20.17
CA LEU A 43 -20.85 -1.21 20.76
C LEU A 43 -19.55 -0.57 20.26
N ALA A 44 -18.81 -1.22 19.35
CA ALA A 44 -17.60 -0.66 18.75
C ALA A 44 -17.98 0.19 17.53
N PHE A 45 -18.58 1.35 17.78
CA PHE A 45 -19.14 2.22 16.73
C PHE A 45 -18.09 2.69 15.73
N GLU A 46 -16.88 2.99 16.18
CA GLU A 46 -15.75 3.44 15.35
C GLU A 46 -15.32 2.34 14.37
N ALA A 47 -15.18 1.11 14.87
CA ALA A 47 -14.83 -0.06 14.06
C ALA A 47 -15.91 -0.37 12.99
N ARG A 48 -17.19 -0.25 13.36
CA ARG A 48 -18.31 -0.38 12.41
C ARG A 48 -18.34 0.76 11.39
N GLY A 49 -18.03 1.98 11.82
CA GLY A 49 -17.91 3.14 10.95
C GLY A 49 -16.82 2.95 9.89
N PHE A 50 -15.64 2.45 10.31
CA PHE A 50 -14.56 2.11 9.39
C PHE A 50 -14.97 1.01 8.40
N HIS A 51 -15.63 -0.06 8.86
CA HIS A 51 -16.15 -1.11 7.97
C HIS A 51 -17.15 -0.55 6.94
N SER A 52 -18.06 0.30 7.38
CA SER A 52 -19.02 0.97 6.49
C SER A 52 -18.31 1.81 5.43
N LEU A 53 -17.25 2.53 5.82
CA LEU A 53 -16.47 3.37 4.92
C LEU A 53 -15.74 2.56 3.84
N ILE A 54 -15.06 1.47 4.22
CA ILE A 54 -14.30 0.66 3.25
C ILE A 54 -15.18 -0.23 2.37
N THR A 55 -16.45 -0.46 2.76
CA THR A 55 -17.41 -1.24 1.97
C THR A 55 -18.38 -0.39 1.15
N ASP A 56 -18.48 0.91 1.42
CA ASP A 56 -19.30 1.81 0.63
C ASP A 56 -18.71 2.01 -0.77
N ARG A 57 -19.45 1.53 -1.77
CA ARG A 57 -19.09 1.63 -3.20
C ARG A 57 -19.83 2.76 -3.92
N GLN A 58 -20.64 3.57 -3.21
CA GLN A 58 -21.43 4.63 -3.81
C GLN A 58 -20.59 5.91 -3.99
N ARG A 59 -20.58 6.44 -5.22
CA ARG A 59 -20.13 7.78 -5.60
C ARG A 59 -18.77 8.22 -5.04
N ASN A 60 -17.66 7.67 -5.56
CA ASN A 60 -16.46 8.46 -5.84
C ASN A 60 -15.44 7.68 -6.66
N SER A 61 -14.60 8.43 -7.37
CA SER A 61 -13.36 7.99 -8.01
C SER A 61 -12.64 6.93 -7.19
N TYR A 62 -12.10 5.91 -7.84
CA TYR A 62 -11.24 4.84 -7.31
C TYR A 62 -10.11 5.37 -6.41
N ASP A 63 -10.43 5.75 -5.18
CA ASP A 63 -9.49 6.23 -4.18
C ASP A 63 -9.26 5.09 -3.17
N ASP A 64 -8.19 4.34 -3.40
CA ASP A 64 -7.75 3.25 -2.55
C ASP A 64 -7.20 3.73 -1.20
N ARG A 65 -7.02 5.04 -1.01
CA ARG A 65 -6.53 5.61 0.26
C ARG A 65 -7.54 5.48 1.39
N VAL A 66 -8.82 5.24 1.10
CA VAL A 66 -9.88 5.09 2.11
C VAL A 66 -9.60 3.97 3.12
N SER A 67 -8.88 2.93 2.69
CA SER A 67 -8.50 1.79 3.52
C SER A 67 -7.01 1.78 3.88
N ALA A 68 -6.22 2.75 3.43
CA ALA A 68 -4.78 2.75 3.59
C ALA A 68 -4.36 2.95 5.06
N ILE A 69 -3.54 2.04 5.56
CA ILE A 69 -2.87 2.20 6.86
C ILE A 69 -1.72 3.19 6.68
N GLU A 70 -1.82 4.34 7.31
CA GLU A 70 -0.78 5.37 7.29
C GLU A 70 0.20 5.18 8.45
N VAL A 71 1.51 5.20 8.14
CA VAL A 71 2.58 5.16 9.15
C VAL A 71 3.25 6.53 9.18
N GLN A 72 3.19 7.19 10.33
CA GLN A 72 3.75 8.52 10.55
C GLN A 72 5.03 8.43 11.38
N PHE A 73 6.05 9.20 10.99
CA PHE A 73 7.32 9.29 11.70
C PHE A 73 7.58 10.74 12.08
N ASP A 74 8.12 10.97 13.28
CA ASP A 74 8.58 12.27 13.76
C ASP A 74 10.02 12.59 13.32
N ARG A 75 10.61 11.69 12.52
CA ARG A 75 11.98 11.71 12.04
C ARG A 75 12.06 11.26 10.59
N ASP A 76 13.16 11.59 9.94
CA ASP A 76 13.46 11.11 8.60
C ASP A 76 13.63 9.58 8.58
N VAL A 77 13.05 8.95 7.56
CA VAL A 77 13.22 7.52 7.28
C VAL A 77 14.28 7.38 6.19
N PRO A 78 15.49 6.86 6.52
CA PRO A 78 16.53 6.69 5.52
C PRO A 78 16.12 5.60 4.52
N LEU A 79 16.26 5.86 3.22
CA LEU A 79 16.06 4.83 2.20
C LEU A 79 17.18 3.77 2.17
N PRO A 80 18.47 4.11 2.39
CA PRO A 80 19.55 3.11 2.39
C PRO A 80 19.31 1.94 3.35
N GLY A 81 19.27 0.73 2.80
CA GLY A 81 19.07 -0.51 3.56
C GLY A 81 17.65 -0.74 4.07
N LEU A 82 16.71 0.21 3.89
CA LEU A 82 15.30 0.06 4.27
C LEU A 82 14.37 -0.05 3.06
N ALA A 83 14.72 0.57 1.93
CA ALA A 83 13.95 0.45 0.69
C ALA A 83 14.24 -0.91 0.04
N GLU A 84 13.23 -1.78 -0.03
CA GLU A 84 13.43 -3.11 -0.62
C GLU A 84 13.37 -3.11 -2.15
N ALA A 85 12.46 -2.34 -2.74
CA ALA A 85 12.26 -2.25 -4.18
C ALA A 85 11.74 -0.88 -4.61
N VAL A 86 12.02 -0.50 -5.86
CA VAL A 86 11.56 0.76 -6.47
C VAL A 86 10.98 0.47 -7.85
N VAL A 87 9.74 0.89 -8.08
CA VAL A 87 9.11 0.83 -9.40
C VAL A 87 9.39 2.13 -10.14
N LEU A 88 9.92 2.04 -11.37
CA LEU A 88 10.32 3.21 -12.15
C LEU A 88 10.33 2.93 -13.66
N PRO A 89 10.23 3.97 -14.51
CA PRO A 89 10.46 3.83 -15.94
C PRO A 89 11.82 3.19 -16.28
N SER A 90 11.85 2.23 -17.21
CA SER A 90 13.07 1.56 -17.66
C SER A 90 14.13 2.54 -18.18
N VAL A 91 13.70 3.61 -18.86
CA VAL A 91 14.58 4.67 -19.37
C VAL A 91 15.37 5.40 -18.29
N LEU A 92 14.92 5.39 -17.03
CA LEU A 92 15.64 6.02 -15.93
C LEU A 92 16.76 5.13 -15.38
N LEU A 93 16.72 3.83 -15.65
CA LEU A 93 17.77 2.92 -15.16
C LEU A 93 19.11 3.18 -15.80
N ASP A 94 19.16 3.79 -16.98
CA ASP A 94 20.41 4.10 -17.67
C ASP A 94 21.09 5.38 -17.17
N ASP A 95 20.37 6.22 -16.42
CA ASP A 95 20.91 7.44 -15.83
C ASP A 95 21.96 7.10 -14.75
N PRO A 96 23.21 7.61 -14.86
CA PRO A 96 24.27 7.32 -13.89
C PRO A 96 23.95 7.72 -12.45
N ALA A 97 23.19 8.81 -12.24
CA ALA A 97 22.80 9.25 -10.91
C ALA A 97 21.76 8.29 -10.31
N ILE A 98 20.83 7.77 -11.11
CA ILE A 98 19.87 6.75 -10.67
C ILE A 98 20.60 5.44 -10.35
N LYS A 99 21.53 4.98 -11.20
CA LYS A 99 22.35 3.79 -10.91
C LYS A 99 23.12 3.93 -9.59
N ALA A 100 23.70 5.11 -9.34
CA ALA A 100 24.40 5.39 -8.09
C ALA A 100 23.45 5.32 -6.88
N LYS A 101 22.20 5.79 -7.01
CA LYS A 101 21.20 5.66 -5.93
C LYS A 101 20.81 4.21 -5.63
N PHE A 102 20.65 3.36 -6.64
CA PHE A 102 20.39 1.94 -6.40
C PHE A 102 21.57 1.24 -5.71
N ALA A 103 22.81 1.60 -6.06
CA ALA A 103 24.00 1.09 -5.38
C ALA A 103 24.07 1.55 -3.91
N GLU A 104 23.65 2.78 -3.63
CA GLU A 104 23.55 3.34 -2.26
C GLU A 104 22.41 2.68 -1.46
N TRP A 105 21.25 2.48 -2.09
CA TRP A 105 20.05 2.04 -1.40
C TRP A 105 19.99 0.54 -1.15
N GLY A 106 20.59 -0.26 -2.04
CA GLY A 106 20.45 -1.71 -2.05
C GLY A 106 19.06 -2.20 -2.47
N ALA A 107 18.21 -1.30 -2.98
CA ALA A 107 16.86 -1.61 -3.42
C ALA A 107 16.86 -2.37 -4.76
N GLN A 108 15.86 -3.23 -4.97
CA GLN A 108 15.64 -3.91 -6.24
C GLN A 108 14.89 -2.99 -7.24
N PRO A 109 15.42 -2.73 -8.44
CA PRO A 109 14.68 -2.02 -9.47
C PRO A 109 13.57 -2.91 -10.06
N LEU A 110 12.36 -2.36 -10.21
CA LEU A 110 11.22 -2.95 -10.88
C LEU A 110 10.82 -2.07 -12.07
N PRO A 111 11.47 -2.24 -13.25
CA PRO A 111 11.27 -1.34 -14.37
C PRO A 111 9.93 -1.55 -15.08
N TYR A 112 9.37 -0.48 -15.64
CA TYR A 112 8.29 -0.54 -16.62
C TYR A 112 8.57 0.33 -17.85
N ASP A 113 8.09 -0.10 -19.00
CA ASP A 113 8.34 0.62 -20.26
C ASP A 113 7.37 1.77 -20.49
N LEU A 114 7.91 2.91 -20.91
CA LEU A 114 7.10 4.04 -21.35
C LEU A 114 6.73 3.87 -22.82
N VAL A 115 5.50 4.25 -23.14
CA VAL A 115 4.92 4.25 -24.46
C VAL A 115 4.65 5.70 -24.80
N ALA A 116 5.10 6.15 -25.98
CA ALA A 116 4.92 7.52 -26.40
C ALA A 116 3.43 7.92 -26.36
N ARG A 117 3.18 9.15 -25.87
CA ARG A 117 1.85 9.77 -25.73
C ARG A 117 0.95 9.21 -24.63
N PHE A 118 1.41 8.20 -23.88
CA PHE A 118 0.66 7.73 -22.73
C PHE A 118 0.80 8.71 -21.56
N LYS A 119 -0.23 8.77 -20.72
CA LYS A 119 -0.28 9.55 -19.48
C LYS A 119 0.14 8.67 -18.30
N PRO A 120 0.68 9.25 -17.21
CA PRO A 120 1.05 8.48 -16.00
C PRO A 120 -0.06 7.55 -15.48
N VAL A 121 -1.32 7.98 -15.56
CA VAL A 121 -2.48 7.17 -15.11
C VAL A 121 -2.65 5.85 -15.86
N GLU A 122 -2.16 5.76 -17.10
CA GLU A 122 -2.27 4.54 -17.92
C GLU A 122 -1.31 3.44 -17.47
N TYR A 123 -0.34 3.77 -16.60
CA TYR A 123 0.62 2.81 -16.04
C TYR A 123 0.20 2.22 -14.70
N VAL A 124 -0.90 2.71 -14.08
CA VAL A 124 -1.32 2.29 -12.74
C VAL A 124 -1.48 0.77 -12.66
N SER A 125 -2.08 0.14 -13.67
CA SER A 125 -2.25 -1.31 -13.72
C SER A 125 -0.91 -2.05 -13.79
N GLN A 126 0.02 -1.59 -14.64
CA GLN A 126 1.34 -2.19 -14.78
C GLN A 126 2.18 -2.06 -13.50
N ILE A 127 2.18 -0.87 -12.90
CA ILE A 127 2.86 -0.60 -11.62
C ILE A 127 2.28 -1.51 -10.53
N ARG A 128 0.96 -1.62 -10.42
CA ARG A 128 0.30 -2.51 -9.45
C ARG A 128 0.67 -3.98 -9.67
N THR A 129 0.75 -4.43 -10.93
CA THR A 129 1.18 -5.80 -11.24
C THR A 129 2.63 -6.05 -10.81
N LEU A 130 3.56 -5.14 -11.13
CA LEU A 130 4.97 -5.27 -10.71
C LEU A 130 5.10 -5.35 -9.18
N ILE A 131 4.36 -4.51 -8.45
CA ILE A 131 4.33 -4.55 -6.99
C ILE A 131 3.76 -5.88 -6.50
N ARG A 132 2.62 -6.32 -7.05
CA ARG A 132 1.98 -7.57 -6.63
C ARG A 132 2.90 -8.77 -6.85
N ASP A 133 3.51 -8.89 -8.03
CA ASP A 133 4.41 -9.99 -8.36
C ASP A 133 5.65 -10.00 -7.46
N TYR A 134 6.19 -8.81 -7.15
CA TYR A 134 7.30 -8.67 -6.20
C TYR A 134 6.90 -9.15 -4.79
N LEU A 135 5.75 -8.69 -4.27
CA LEU A 135 5.28 -9.06 -2.93
C LEU A 135 4.94 -10.56 -2.84
N ILE A 136 4.40 -11.16 -3.91
CA ILE A 136 4.21 -12.62 -4.00
C ILE A 136 5.57 -13.34 -3.96
N GLY A 137 6.54 -12.88 -4.76
CA GLY A 137 7.89 -13.46 -4.79
C GLY A 137 8.62 -13.39 -3.44
N LYS A 138 8.28 -12.40 -2.60
CA LYS A 138 8.78 -12.27 -1.22
C LYS A 138 8.01 -13.09 -0.19
N GLY A 139 6.86 -13.67 -0.55
CA GLY A 139 5.98 -14.35 0.39
C GLY A 139 5.24 -13.40 1.34
N TYR A 140 4.97 -12.16 0.91
CA TYR A 140 4.18 -11.19 1.67
C TYR A 140 2.70 -11.26 1.36
N LEU A 141 2.33 -11.82 0.21
CA LEU A 141 0.95 -12.08 -0.19
C LEU A 141 0.72 -13.58 -0.25
N ASP A 142 -0.06 -14.07 0.70
CA ASP A 142 -0.57 -15.45 0.77
C ASP A 142 -1.98 -15.55 0.15
#